data_AF-A0A938KAV7-F1
#
_entry.id   AF-A0A938KAV7-F1
#
_cell.length_a   1.000
_cell.length_b   1.000
_cell.length_c   1.000
_cell.angle_alpha   90.00
_cell.angle_beta   90.00
_cell.angle_gamma   90.00
#
_symmetry.space_group_name_H-M   'P 1'
#
loop_
_entity.id
_entity.type
_entity.pdbx_description
1 polymer ?
#
loop_
_entity_poly.entity_id
_entity_poly.type
_entity_poly.pdbx_seq_one_letter_code
_entity_poly.pdbx_strand_id
1 'polypeptide(L)'
;MPQPWALPVVAETFDGRLNDVNGFHVKPEHVFAALDNAKSGPAAEGNVGGGIGMVCHGFRGGIGTSSRKLDEKSGGYVVGVLAQCNHGTRQQLSIAGVPVGLEMTDEALKSEEAGSIIVVVATDAPLLPHQLKRQPQGDRPSAPLAPADTEKIQPPRELGEVGRGY
;
A
#
# COMPACT_ATOMS: atom_id res chain seq x y z
N MET A 1 -10.65 -32.99 -19.59
CA MET A 1 -11.48 -32.10 -18.76
C MET A 1 -11.50 -30.75 -19.46
N PRO A 2 -12.66 -30.22 -19.89
CA PRO A 2 -12.71 -28.86 -20.43
C PRO A 2 -12.22 -27.90 -19.34
N GLN A 3 -11.33 -26.98 -19.71
CA GLN A 3 -10.79 -26.01 -18.77
C GLN A 3 -11.97 -25.14 -18.28
N PRO A 4 -12.24 -25.08 -16.97
CA PRO A 4 -13.29 -24.22 -16.47
C PRO A 4 -12.94 -22.78 -16.86
N TRP A 5 -13.94 -22.06 -17.36
CA TRP A 5 -13.79 -20.65 -17.68
C TRP A 5 -13.34 -19.88 -16.44
N ALA A 6 -12.35 -18.99 -16.58
CA ALA A 6 -11.80 -18.21 -15.49
C ALA A 6 -11.68 -16.74 -15.90
N LEU A 7 -12.05 -15.84 -14.99
CA LEU A 7 -11.86 -14.40 -15.08
C LEU A 7 -10.92 -13.94 -13.96
N PRO A 8 -9.59 -14.14 -14.10
CA PRO A 8 -8.65 -13.66 -13.09
C PRO A 8 -8.68 -12.13 -13.03
N VAL A 9 -8.62 -11.59 -11.82
CA VAL A 9 -8.43 -10.16 -11.60
C VAL A 9 -6.94 -9.89 -11.54
N VAL A 10 -6.44 -9.10 -12.49
CA VAL A 10 -5.04 -8.68 -12.56
C VAL A 10 -5.00 -7.17 -12.70
N ALA A 11 -4.06 -6.55 -12.00
CA ALA A 11 -3.83 -5.12 -12.00
C ALA A 11 -2.32 -4.85 -12.13
N GLU A 12 -1.94 -3.65 -12.55
CA GLU A 12 -0.55 -3.29 -12.78
C GLU A 12 -0.24 -1.88 -12.29
N THR A 13 1.05 -1.66 -12.06
CA THR A 13 1.67 -0.33 -12.11
C THR A 13 2.97 -0.43 -12.91
N PHE A 14 3.38 0.65 -13.54
CA PHE A 14 4.51 0.66 -14.48
C PHE A 14 5.90 0.81 -13.82
N ASP A 15 6.77 -0.20 -13.92
CA ASP A 15 8.13 -0.17 -13.36
C ASP A 15 9.28 0.04 -14.36
N GLY A 16 9.00 0.50 -15.58
CA GLY A 16 10.00 0.61 -16.66
C GLY A 16 11.19 1.54 -16.39
N ARG A 17 11.19 2.28 -15.26
CA ARG A 17 12.35 3.05 -14.81
C ARG A 17 13.44 2.18 -14.17
N LEU A 18 13.05 1.15 -13.42
CA LEU A 18 13.96 0.30 -12.66
C LEU A 18 13.99 -1.15 -13.18
N ASN A 19 13.08 -1.48 -14.09
CA ASN A 19 12.90 -2.82 -14.62
C ASN A 19 12.89 -2.81 -16.16
N ASP A 20 13.38 -3.91 -16.74
CA ASP A 20 13.22 -4.19 -18.17
C ASP A 20 11.82 -4.76 -18.43
N VAL A 21 10.83 -3.87 -18.58
CA VAL A 21 9.41 -4.22 -18.73
C VAL A 21 9.10 -5.08 -19.95
N ASN A 22 9.92 -4.98 -21.02
CA ASN A 22 9.69 -5.70 -22.26
C ASN A 22 10.44 -7.05 -22.33
N GLY A 23 11.23 -7.39 -21.30
CA GLY A 23 12.03 -8.62 -21.27
C GLY A 23 11.26 -9.88 -20.88
N PHE A 24 9.97 -9.77 -20.54
CA PHE A 24 9.12 -10.89 -20.12
C PHE A 24 9.71 -11.69 -18.94
N HIS A 25 10.32 -11.01 -17.96
CA HIS A 25 11.03 -11.65 -16.85
C HIS A 25 10.13 -12.32 -15.81
N VAL A 26 8.86 -11.92 -15.71
CA VAL A 26 7.87 -12.61 -14.88
C VAL A 26 7.41 -13.88 -15.59
N LYS A 27 7.59 -15.04 -14.94
CA LYS A 27 7.27 -16.36 -15.48
C LYS A 27 6.13 -17.03 -14.67
N PRO A 28 5.43 -18.03 -15.22
CA PRO A 28 4.36 -18.73 -14.50
C PRO A 28 4.80 -19.27 -13.14
N GLU A 29 6.04 -19.72 -13.00
CA GLU A 29 6.59 -20.27 -11.75
C GLU A 29 6.63 -19.20 -10.65
N HIS A 30 6.86 -17.93 -10.99
CA HIS A 30 6.81 -16.83 -10.03
C HIS A 30 5.39 -16.59 -9.53
N VAL A 31 4.39 -16.73 -10.40
CA VAL A 31 2.97 -16.60 -10.04
C VAL A 31 2.56 -17.74 -9.12
N PHE A 32 2.89 -18.98 -9.48
CA PHE A 32 2.58 -20.14 -8.63
C PHE A 32 3.29 -20.07 -7.28
N ALA A 33 4.57 -19.68 -7.24
CA ALA A 33 5.28 -19.48 -5.99
C ALA A 33 4.63 -18.39 -5.11
N ALA A 34 4.12 -17.30 -5.69
CA ALA A 34 3.40 -16.28 -4.95
C ALA A 34 2.07 -16.80 -4.37
N LEU A 35 1.33 -17.62 -5.14
CA LEU A 35 0.08 -18.25 -4.69
C LEU A 35 0.34 -19.26 -3.55
N ASP A 36 1.35 -20.13 -3.72
CA ASP A 36 1.66 -21.18 -2.76
C ASP A 36 2.21 -20.64 -1.43
N ASN A 37 2.86 -19.47 -1.46
CA ASN A 37 3.40 -18.83 -0.25
C ASN A 37 2.45 -17.81 0.39
N ALA A 38 1.25 -17.61 -0.17
CA ALA A 38 0.26 -16.71 0.39
C ALA A 38 -0.19 -17.20 1.78
N LYS A 39 -0.11 -16.33 2.80
CA LYS A 39 -0.41 -16.67 4.19
C LYS A 39 -0.95 -15.48 4.96
N SER A 40 -1.65 -15.76 6.04
CA SER A 40 -2.07 -14.75 7.01
C SER A 40 -0.89 -14.26 7.86
N GLY A 41 -1.13 -13.19 8.63
CA GLY A 41 -0.11 -12.55 9.47
C GLY A 41 0.43 -11.27 8.84
N PRO A 42 1.58 -10.76 9.33
CA PRO A 42 2.20 -9.56 8.78
C PRO A 42 2.54 -9.74 7.30
N ALA A 43 2.09 -8.80 6.46
CA ALA A 43 2.49 -8.72 5.07
C ALA A 43 3.85 -8.03 4.95
N ALA A 44 4.69 -8.49 4.04
CA ALA A 44 5.94 -7.80 3.72
C ALA A 44 5.63 -6.51 2.94
N GLU A 45 6.37 -5.45 3.23
CA GLU A 45 6.20 -4.11 2.64
C GLU A 45 7.47 -3.63 1.94
N GLY A 46 7.35 -2.55 1.16
CA GLY A 46 8.41 -1.98 0.36
C GLY A 46 8.66 -2.77 -0.93
N ASN A 47 9.92 -3.16 -1.16
CA ASN A 47 10.42 -3.64 -2.44
C ASN A 47 10.19 -5.14 -2.62
N VAL A 48 8.93 -5.57 -2.58
CA VAL A 48 8.54 -6.99 -2.61
C VAL A 48 7.43 -7.22 -3.61
N GLY A 49 7.38 -8.43 -4.19
CA GLY A 49 6.36 -8.81 -5.18
C GLY A 49 6.27 -7.85 -6.36
N GLY A 50 5.05 -7.42 -6.73
CA GLY A 50 4.84 -6.43 -7.78
C GLY A 50 5.41 -5.04 -7.46
N GLY A 51 5.78 -4.75 -6.20
CA GLY A 51 6.37 -3.49 -5.77
C GLY A 51 7.88 -3.35 -6.02
N ILE A 52 8.56 -4.38 -6.54
CA ILE A 52 10.03 -4.43 -6.68
C ILE A 52 10.61 -3.37 -7.62
N GLY A 53 9.84 -2.86 -8.58
CA GLY A 53 10.33 -1.84 -9.52
C GLY A 53 9.76 -0.43 -9.30
N MET A 54 8.98 -0.22 -8.23
CA MET A 54 8.11 0.95 -8.12
C MET A 54 8.79 2.18 -7.50
N VAL A 55 8.30 3.37 -7.88
CA VAL A 55 8.75 4.69 -7.42
C VAL A 55 7.52 5.52 -7.01
N CYS A 56 7.51 6.02 -5.78
CA CYS A 56 6.39 6.73 -5.17
C CYS A 56 6.91 8.06 -4.61
N HIS A 57 6.33 9.19 -5.03
CA HIS A 57 6.74 10.54 -4.63
C HIS A 57 8.24 10.86 -4.81
N GLY A 58 8.84 10.37 -5.89
CA GLY A 58 10.28 10.53 -6.14
C GLY A 58 11.17 9.80 -5.13
N PHE A 59 10.59 8.86 -4.37
CA PHE A 59 11.29 7.89 -3.52
C PHE A 59 11.05 6.48 -4.01
N ARG A 60 11.71 5.55 -3.35
CA ARG A 60 11.41 4.13 -3.49
C ARG A 60 9.93 3.87 -3.16
N GLY A 61 9.20 3.31 -4.12
CA GLY A 61 7.81 2.87 -3.96
C GLY A 61 7.74 1.40 -3.58
N GLY A 62 6.56 0.80 -3.75
CA GLY A 62 6.36 -0.63 -3.53
C GLY A 62 5.04 -0.98 -2.85
N ILE A 63 5.05 -2.05 -2.06
CA ILE A 63 3.88 -2.53 -1.31
C ILE A 63 3.76 -1.81 0.02
N GLY A 64 2.56 -1.37 0.38
CA GLY A 64 2.21 -0.90 1.72
C GLY A 64 0.89 -1.49 2.17
N THR A 65 0.71 -1.69 3.47
CA THR A 65 -0.52 -2.18 4.06
C THR A 65 -0.88 -1.43 5.34
N SER A 66 -2.17 -1.38 5.66
CA SER A 66 -2.66 -0.85 6.91
C SER A 66 -4.00 -1.46 7.23
N SER A 67 -4.41 -1.39 8.50
CA SER A 67 -5.75 -1.81 8.90
C SER A 67 -6.31 -0.92 10.00
N ARG A 68 -7.63 -0.94 10.14
CA ARG A 68 -8.36 -0.30 11.24
C ARG A 68 -9.46 -1.25 11.71
N LYS A 69 -9.57 -1.37 13.03
CA LYS A 69 -10.71 -2.01 13.68
C LYS A 69 -11.67 -0.93 14.15
N LEU A 70 -12.94 -1.06 13.79
CA LEU A 70 -14.02 -0.19 14.27
C LEU A 70 -14.32 -0.50 15.74
N ASP A 71 -14.86 0.48 16.46
CA ASP A 71 -15.35 0.25 17.81
C ASP A 71 -16.56 -0.71 17.82
N GLU A 72 -16.83 -1.30 18.98
CA GLU A 72 -17.95 -2.25 19.15
C GLU A 72 -19.32 -1.60 18.84
N LYS A 73 -19.47 -0.29 19.07
CA LYS A 73 -20.70 0.44 18.75
C LYS A 73 -20.95 0.53 17.25
N SER A 74 -19.87 0.49 16.46
CA SER A 74 -19.83 0.53 15.01
C SER A 74 -19.71 -0.88 14.39
N GLY A 75 -19.88 -1.93 15.20
CA GLY A 75 -19.93 -3.33 14.77
C GLY A 75 -18.62 -4.11 14.93
N GLY A 76 -17.54 -3.49 15.42
CA GLY A 76 -16.28 -4.19 15.71
C GLY A 76 -15.53 -4.72 14.48
N TYR A 77 -15.98 -4.38 13.27
CA TYR A 77 -15.43 -4.85 12.00
C TYR A 77 -14.00 -4.36 11.74
N VAL A 78 -13.27 -5.10 10.92
CA VAL A 78 -11.94 -4.74 10.45
C VAL A 78 -12.00 -4.29 8.99
N VAL A 79 -11.28 -3.22 8.68
CA VAL A 79 -10.98 -2.79 7.31
C VAL A 79 -9.47 -2.87 7.12
N GLY A 80 -9.04 -3.67 6.15
CA GLY A 80 -7.66 -3.80 5.73
C GLY A 80 -7.45 -3.18 4.34
N VAL A 81 -6.28 -2.60 4.12
CA VAL A 81 -5.87 -2.02 2.85
C VAL A 81 -4.50 -2.56 2.47
N LEU A 82 -4.32 -2.90 1.20
CA LEU A 82 -3.02 -3.19 0.59
C LEU A 82 -2.88 -2.34 -0.67
N ALA A 83 -1.75 -1.65 -0.81
CA ALA A 83 -1.48 -0.75 -1.91
C ALA A 83 -0.15 -1.09 -2.59
N GLN A 84 -0.10 -0.97 -3.91
CA GLN A 84 1.13 -0.92 -4.69
C GLN A 84 1.35 0.52 -5.17
N CYS A 85 2.19 1.28 -4.46
CA CYS A 85 2.42 2.70 -4.73
C CYS A 85 3.49 2.91 -5.81
N ASN A 86 3.10 3.59 -6.88
CA ASN A 86 3.98 3.98 -7.98
C ASN A 86 3.57 5.35 -8.57
N HIS A 87 3.22 6.32 -7.73
CA HIS A 87 2.69 7.61 -8.17
C HIS A 87 3.25 8.81 -7.42
N GLY A 88 2.92 9.99 -7.92
CA GLY A 88 3.13 11.27 -7.26
C GLY A 88 4.54 11.83 -7.42
N THR A 89 4.64 13.16 -7.31
CA THR A 89 5.92 13.86 -7.30
C THR A 89 6.40 14.08 -5.86
N ARG A 90 7.69 14.38 -5.69
CA ARG A 90 8.29 14.67 -4.37
C ARG A 90 7.52 15.77 -3.64
N GLN A 91 7.20 16.86 -4.34
CA GLN A 91 6.55 18.05 -3.77
C GLN A 91 5.13 17.77 -3.27
N GLN A 92 4.47 16.72 -3.78
CA GLN A 92 3.14 16.30 -3.34
C GLN A 92 3.16 15.44 -2.07
N LEU A 93 4.34 14.99 -1.61
CA LEU A 93 4.43 14.12 -0.45
C LEU A 93 4.03 14.87 0.82
N SER A 94 2.99 14.38 1.48
CA SER A 94 2.61 14.78 2.83
C SER A 94 2.51 13.57 3.75
N ILE A 95 2.99 13.73 4.98
CA ILE A 95 2.96 12.68 6.01
C ILE A 95 2.35 13.30 7.27
N ALA A 96 1.31 12.66 7.81
CA ALA A 96 0.51 13.20 8.93
C ALA A 96 0.08 14.68 8.72
N GLY A 97 -0.24 15.06 7.49
CA GLY A 97 -0.63 16.42 7.11
C GLY A 97 0.53 17.42 6.95
N VAL A 98 1.76 17.03 7.26
CA VAL A 98 2.95 17.87 7.07
C VAL A 98 3.45 17.73 5.62
N PRO A 99 3.67 18.83 4.87
CA PRO A 99 4.12 18.80 3.48
C PRO A 99 5.63 18.52 3.37
N VAL A 100 6.07 17.37 3.89
CA VAL A 100 7.50 17.01 4.00
C VAL A 100 8.23 17.06 2.66
N GLY A 101 7.54 16.82 1.55
CA GLY A 101 8.11 16.92 0.21
C GLY A 101 8.67 18.30 -0.15
N LEU A 102 8.12 19.37 0.43
CA LEU A 102 8.56 20.75 0.24
C LEU A 102 9.74 21.13 1.15
N GLU A 103 9.87 20.45 2.29
CA GLU A 103 10.95 20.68 3.27
C GLU A 103 12.28 20.01 2.85
N MET A 104 12.25 19.16 1.83
CA MET A 104 13.39 18.41 1.36
C MET A 104 14.15 19.15 0.28
N THR A 105 15.43 19.42 0.54
CA THR A 105 16.32 20.23 -0.32
C THR A 105 17.31 19.39 -1.13
N ASP A 106 17.32 18.07 -0.93
CA ASP A 106 18.12 17.12 -1.71
C ASP A 106 17.59 16.96 -3.14
N GLU A 107 18.49 16.58 -4.07
CA GLU A 107 18.10 16.29 -5.44
C GLU A 107 17.18 15.07 -5.49
N ALA A 108 15.91 15.30 -5.85
CA ALA A 108 14.98 14.23 -6.13
C ALA A 108 15.21 13.66 -7.53
N LEU A 109 15.00 12.35 -7.69
CA LEU A 109 14.81 11.76 -9.00
C LEU A 109 13.67 12.51 -9.70
N LYS A 110 13.93 13.08 -10.89
CA LYS A 110 12.87 13.66 -11.73
C LYS A 110 11.77 12.61 -11.93
N SER A 111 10.63 12.80 -11.29
CA SER A 111 9.43 11.99 -11.48
C SER A 111 8.52 12.74 -12.44
N GLU A 112 8.09 12.09 -13.52
CA GLU A 112 7.00 12.64 -14.31
C GLU A 112 5.71 12.58 -13.48
N GLU A 113 4.77 13.51 -13.71
CA GLU A 113 3.46 13.50 -13.04
C GLU A 113 2.64 12.23 -13.33
N ALA A 114 3.00 11.50 -14.39
CA ALA A 114 2.37 10.22 -14.74
C ALA A 114 2.85 9.11 -13.79
N GLY A 115 1.93 8.62 -12.95
CA GLY A 115 2.15 7.48 -12.07
C GLY A 115 0.85 6.71 -11.84
N SER A 116 0.95 5.55 -11.20
CA SER A 116 -0.16 4.63 -10.95
C SER A 116 -0.14 4.12 -9.51
N ILE A 117 -1.32 3.77 -9.00
CA ILE A 117 -1.47 3.10 -7.71
C ILE A 117 -2.61 2.11 -7.79
N ILE A 118 -2.39 0.92 -7.26
CA ILE A 118 -3.45 -0.07 -7.07
C ILE A 118 -3.71 -0.20 -5.58
N VAL A 119 -4.99 -0.16 -5.21
CA VAL A 119 -5.44 -0.29 -3.82
C VAL A 119 -6.48 -1.40 -3.75
N VAL A 120 -6.22 -2.38 -2.88
CA VAL A 120 -7.14 -3.45 -2.52
C VAL A 120 -7.66 -3.16 -1.10
N VAL A 121 -8.98 -3.14 -0.95
CA VAL A 121 -9.65 -2.96 0.34
C VAL A 121 -10.40 -4.23 0.68
N ALA A 122 -10.20 -4.75 1.89
CA ALA A 122 -10.88 -5.91 2.41
C ALA A 122 -11.57 -5.58 3.74
N THR A 123 -12.73 -6.17 3.99
CA THR A 123 -13.44 -6.01 5.26
C THR A 123 -14.27 -7.25 5.57
N ASP A 124 -14.45 -7.53 6.86
CA ASP A 124 -15.36 -8.55 7.37
C ASP A 124 -16.79 -8.02 7.61
N ALA A 125 -17.03 -6.73 7.35
CA ALA A 125 -18.36 -6.16 7.38
C ALA A 125 -19.25 -6.78 6.29
N PRO A 126 -20.51 -7.12 6.59
CA PRO A 126 -21.42 -7.78 5.63
C PRO A 126 -21.98 -6.77 4.62
N LEU A 127 -21.15 -6.35 3.66
CA LEU A 127 -21.49 -5.38 2.63
C LEU A 127 -22.06 -6.03 1.37
N LEU A 128 -23.10 -5.42 0.82
CA LEU A 128 -23.65 -5.73 -0.49
C LEU A 128 -22.74 -5.14 -1.60
N PRO A 129 -22.75 -5.70 -2.83
CA PRO A 129 -21.86 -5.25 -3.91
C PRO A 129 -21.94 -3.74 -4.22
N HIS A 130 -23.11 -3.12 -4.08
CA HIS A 130 -23.25 -1.67 -4.31
C HIS A 130 -22.66 -0.83 -3.16
N GLN A 131 -22.60 -1.36 -1.94
CA GLN A 131 -21.97 -0.70 -0.80
C GLN A 131 -20.44 -0.70 -0.93
N LEU A 132 -19.87 -1.74 -1.58
CA LEU A 132 -18.45 -1.77 -1.96
C LEU A 132 -18.09 -0.76 -3.05
N LYS A 133 -19.05 -0.36 -3.90
CA LYS A 133 -18.87 0.65 -4.95
C LYS A 133 -19.04 2.08 -4.46
N ARG A 134 -19.51 2.28 -3.23
CA ARG A 134 -19.78 3.62 -2.71
C ARG A 134 -18.46 4.37 -2.62
N GLN A 135 -18.25 5.28 -3.57
CA GLN A 135 -17.21 6.29 -3.42
C GLN A 135 -17.49 7.06 -2.12
N PRO A 136 -16.46 7.42 -1.33
CA PRO A 136 -16.66 8.30 -0.20
C PRO A 136 -17.16 9.65 -0.72
N GLN A 137 -18.47 9.79 -0.81
CA GLN A 137 -19.16 11.01 -1.14
C GLN A 137 -19.27 11.81 0.16
N GLY A 138 -18.19 12.50 0.47
CA GLY A 138 -18.18 13.66 1.35
C GLY A 138 -17.47 14.77 0.59
N ASP A 139 -17.94 16.00 0.74
CA ASP A 139 -17.37 17.24 0.19
C ASP A 139 -15.90 17.48 0.61
N ARG A 140 -15.00 16.60 0.18
CA ARG A 140 -13.57 16.83 0.18
C ARG A 140 -13.16 16.90 -1.29
N PRO A 141 -12.72 18.07 -1.81
CA PRO A 141 -12.14 18.13 -3.15
C PRO A 141 -11.05 17.09 -3.19
N SER A 142 -11.08 16.17 -4.18
CA SER A 142 -10.10 15.09 -4.42
C SER A 142 -8.89 15.21 -3.52
N ALA A 143 -9.03 14.75 -2.27
CA ALA A 143 -7.99 14.97 -1.30
C ALA A 143 -6.80 14.16 -1.84
N PRO A 144 -5.58 14.71 -1.86
CA PRO A 144 -4.42 13.85 -2.04
C PRO A 144 -4.61 12.65 -1.12
N LEU A 145 -4.40 11.44 -1.64
CA LEU A 145 -4.47 10.18 -0.87
C LEU A 145 -4.10 10.50 0.57
N ALA A 146 -5.09 10.40 1.46
CA ALA A 146 -4.99 10.92 2.81
C ALA A 146 -3.63 10.53 3.38
N PRO A 147 -2.94 11.45 4.11
CA PRO A 147 -1.60 11.21 4.59
C PRO A 147 -1.53 9.82 5.21
N ALA A 148 -0.43 9.11 5.00
CA ALA A 148 -0.16 7.84 5.65
C ALA A 148 -0.38 8.04 7.16
N ASP A 149 -1.59 7.71 7.64
CA ASP A 149 -1.96 7.78 9.04
C ASP A 149 -1.32 6.57 9.70
N THR A 150 -0.01 6.65 9.87
CA THR A 150 0.75 5.88 10.83
C THR A 150 0.53 6.50 12.21
N GLU A 151 -0.73 6.63 12.64
CA GLU A 151 -1.02 6.97 14.03
C GLU A 151 -1.18 5.69 14.85
N LYS A 152 -0.25 5.56 15.81
CA LYS A 152 -0.18 4.63 16.95
C LYS A 152 0.46 3.26 16.70
N ILE A 153 1.74 3.27 16.34
CA ILE A 153 2.68 2.34 16.98
C ILE A 153 3.00 2.93 18.35
N GLN A 154 2.23 2.56 19.38
CA GLN A 154 2.70 2.73 20.76
C GLN A 154 3.88 1.77 20.95
N PRO A 155 5.05 2.24 21.43
CA PRO A 155 6.08 1.32 21.89
C PRO A 155 5.51 0.49 23.06
N PRO A 156 5.87 -0.80 23.18
CA PRO A 156 5.45 -1.60 24.33
C PRO A 156 5.93 -0.90 25.61
N ARG A 157 4.97 -0.61 26.50
CA ARG A 157 5.26 -0.14 27.86
C ARG A 157 5.95 -1.26 28.63
N GLU A 158 7.01 -0.86 29.33
CA GLU A 158 7.69 -1.51 30.46
C GLU A 158 8.56 -2.74 30.18
N LEU A 159 9.86 -2.49 29.92
CA LEU A 159 10.91 -3.28 30.55
C LEU A 159 11.24 -2.59 31.88
N GLY A 160 11.05 -3.35 32.96
CA GLY A 160 11.32 -2.91 34.32
C GLY A 160 12.75 -2.40 34.51
N GLU A 161 12.86 -1.51 35.49
CA GLU A 161 14.11 -0.99 36.03
C GLU A 161 15.15 -2.10 36.21
N VAL A 162 16.30 -1.94 35.54
CA VAL A 162 17.54 -2.61 35.95
C VAL A 162 18.61 -1.54 36.11
N GLY A 163 18.81 -1.15 37.36
CA GLY A 163 20.11 -0.94 37.99
C GLY A 163 21.09 0.04 37.34
N ARG A 164 21.25 1.19 38.00
CA ARG A 164 22.50 1.96 37.99
C ARG A 164 23.70 1.05 38.29
N GLY A 165 24.81 1.25 37.58
CA GLY A 165 26.08 0.61 37.91
C GLY A 165 27.22 1.06 37.01
N TYR A 166 27.90 2.13 37.45
CA TYR A 166 29.18 2.73 37.00
C TYR A 166 29.21 3.47 35.65
#